data_AF-A0A425WA74-F1
#
_entry.id   AF-A0A425WA74-F1
#
_cell.length_a   1.000
_cell.length_b   1.000
_cell.length_c   1.000
_cell.angle_alpha   90.00
_cell.angle_beta   90.00
_cell.angle_gamma   90.00
#
_symmetry.space_group_name_H-M   'P 1'
#
loop_
_entity.id
_entity.type
_entity.pdbx_description
1 polymer ?
#
loop_
_entity_poly.entity_id
_entity_poly.type
_entity_poly.pdbx_seq_one_letter_code
_entity_poly.pdbx_strand_id
1 'polypeptide(L)'
;MVDLSDIPGTNCYCDDSACREIRKRIDSFSQEVHTLQFNSLPQAPFVRFIDSGNYHYMSLFFMRKISVPFSLLLLDNHPDTKPPVFAGLTSCGGWAREARETVPNLGRIFMAGVDSKLIEEESPLPEDTFYIPFTDLSETLKKIETPLYISLDKDLMSEDFARTDWSQGSYTLDQIVSVLKTALCLNNVVGIDICGEKKENPTDEDLMINEKTNQSLLDAILS
;
A
#
# COMPACT_ATOMS: atom_id res chain seq x y z
N MET A 1 4.30 -13.03 -10.44
CA MET A 1 3.52 -11.85 -10.87
C MET A 1 2.12 -12.33 -11.19
N VAL A 2 1.09 -11.67 -10.69
CA VAL A 2 -0.31 -11.97 -11.06
C VAL A 2 -0.73 -10.92 -12.08
N ASP A 3 -0.88 -11.33 -13.34
CA ASP A 3 -1.38 -10.45 -14.40
C ASP A 3 -2.91 -10.32 -14.28
N LEU A 4 -3.39 -9.07 -14.30
CA LEU A 4 -4.80 -8.70 -14.19
C LEU A 4 -5.26 -7.84 -15.38
N SER A 5 -4.41 -7.65 -16.39
CA SER A 5 -4.65 -6.76 -17.54
C SER A 5 -5.87 -7.15 -18.39
N ASP A 6 -6.30 -8.40 -18.32
CA ASP A 6 -7.47 -8.95 -19.00
C ASP A 6 -8.78 -8.82 -18.20
N ILE A 7 -8.74 -8.30 -16.97
CA ILE A 7 -9.93 -8.13 -16.12
C ILE A 7 -10.49 -6.71 -16.32
N PRO A 8 -11.67 -6.54 -16.94
CA PRO A 8 -12.32 -5.24 -17.06
C PRO A 8 -12.83 -4.74 -15.70
N GLY A 9 -13.11 -3.44 -15.59
CA GLY A 9 -13.72 -2.87 -14.38
C GLY A 9 -12.78 -2.84 -13.17
N THR A 10 -11.50 -2.54 -13.40
CA THR A 10 -10.42 -2.51 -12.40
C THR A 10 -9.72 -1.15 -12.26
N ASN A 11 -9.93 -0.22 -13.20
CA ASN A 11 -9.21 1.07 -13.18
C ASN A 11 -9.87 2.06 -12.22
N CYS A 12 -9.20 2.40 -11.12
CA CYS A 12 -9.66 3.24 -9.99
C CYS A 12 -10.80 2.63 -9.17
N TYR A 13 -11.62 1.78 -9.79
CA TYR A 13 -12.73 1.06 -9.19
C TYR A 13 -12.63 -0.41 -9.55
N CYS A 14 -12.99 -1.27 -8.61
CA CYS A 14 -13.07 -2.70 -8.76
C CYS A 14 -14.50 -3.15 -8.51
N ASP A 15 -15.19 -3.58 -9.57
CA ASP A 15 -16.54 -4.13 -9.43
C ASP A 15 -16.55 -5.52 -8.79
N ASP A 16 -17.72 -5.98 -8.36
CA ASP A 16 -17.89 -7.28 -7.71
C ASP A 16 -17.37 -8.47 -8.53
N SER A 17 -17.49 -8.41 -9.86
CA SER A 17 -17.03 -9.48 -10.75
C SER A 17 -15.51 -9.48 -10.84
N ALA A 18 -14.90 -8.31 -11.03
CA ALA A 18 -13.46 -8.12 -10.99
C ALA A 18 -12.88 -8.55 -9.64
N CYS A 19 -13.49 -8.13 -8.53
CA CYS A 19 -13.10 -8.53 -7.17
C CYS A 19 -13.08 -10.05 -6.98
N ARG A 20 -14.06 -10.77 -7.52
CA ARG A 20 -14.11 -12.25 -7.44
C ARG A 20 -12.99 -12.91 -8.24
N GLU A 21 -12.74 -12.45 -9.46
CA GLU A 21 -11.71 -13.02 -10.32
C GLU A 21 -10.30 -12.73 -9.75
N ILE A 22 -10.06 -11.52 -9.26
CA ILE A 22 -8.81 -11.14 -8.60
C ILE A 22 -8.54 -12.06 -7.40
N ARG A 23 -9.54 -12.26 -6.51
CA ARG A 23 -9.41 -13.16 -5.35
C ARG A 23 -9.00 -14.57 -5.79
N LYS A 24 -9.65 -15.11 -6.83
CA LYS A 24 -9.35 -16.45 -7.35
C LYS A 24 -7.91 -16.57 -7.85
N ARG A 25 -7.39 -15.56 -8.56
CA ARG A 25 -6.01 -15.56 -9.08
C ARG A 25 -4.97 -15.41 -7.97
N ILE A 26 -5.22 -14.51 -7.01
CA ILE A 26 -4.36 -14.37 -5.83
C ILE A 26 -4.29 -15.70 -5.06
N ASP A 27 -5.43 -16.37 -4.86
CA ASP A 27 -5.49 -17.64 -4.12
C ASP A 27 -4.69 -18.75 -4.80
N SER A 28 -4.77 -18.81 -6.13
CA SER A 28 -4.03 -19.78 -6.92
C SER A 28 -2.52 -19.53 -6.86
N PHE A 29 -2.10 -18.25 -6.94
CA PHE A 29 -0.69 -17.86 -6.85
C PHE A 29 -0.12 -18.04 -5.44
N SER A 30 -0.88 -17.72 -4.39
CA SER A 30 -0.44 -17.91 -3.00
C SER A 30 -0.17 -19.38 -2.66
N GLN A 31 -0.94 -20.32 -3.21
CA GLN A 31 -0.68 -21.76 -3.04
C GLN A 31 0.65 -22.18 -3.68
N GLU A 32 0.98 -21.63 -4.85
CA GLU A 32 2.24 -21.88 -5.54
C GLU A 32 3.43 -21.33 -4.74
N VAL A 33 3.34 -20.09 -4.25
CA VAL A 33 4.40 -19.44 -3.46
C VAL A 33 4.61 -20.11 -2.11
N HIS A 34 3.54 -20.48 -1.39
CA HIS A 34 3.66 -21.22 -0.12
C HIS A 34 4.40 -22.54 -0.32
N THR A 35 4.19 -23.23 -1.44
CA THR A 35 4.91 -24.48 -1.76
C THR A 35 6.42 -24.24 -1.96
N LEU A 36 6.81 -23.06 -2.48
CA LEU A 36 8.20 -22.69 -2.73
C LEU A 36 8.93 -22.20 -1.47
N GLN A 37 8.24 -21.51 -0.55
CA GLN A 37 8.85 -20.94 0.66
C GLN A 37 9.21 -21.96 1.75
N PHE A 38 8.67 -23.19 1.74
CA PHE A 38 9.07 -24.24 2.69
C PHE A 38 10.50 -24.77 2.50
N ASN A 39 11.20 -24.37 1.43
CA ASN A 39 12.44 -25.02 0.99
C ASN A 39 13.73 -24.21 1.10
N SER A 40 13.77 -23.00 1.70
CA SER A 40 14.96 -22.34 2.33
C SER A 40 14.88 -20.81 2.26
N LEU A 41 14.87 -20.14 3.43
CA LEU A 41 15.50 -18.85 3.79
C LEU A 41 14.71 -18.14 4.93
N PRO A 42 15.33 -17.24 5.73
CA PRO A 42 14.67 -16.60 6.87
C PRO A 42 13.53 -15.66 6.46
N GLN A 43 12.65 -15.39 7.42
CA GLN A 43 11.32 -14.76 7.34
C GLN A 43 11.32 -13.28 6.85
N ALA A 44 11.82 -13.00 5.65
CA ALA A 44 11.64 -11.69 5.02
C ALA A 44 10.13 -11.44 4.75
N PRO A 45 9.64 -10.20 4.92
CA PRO A 45 8.25 -9.88 4.61
C PRO A 45 7.97 -10.12 3.13
N PHE A 46 6.74 -10.54 2.82
CA PHE A 46 6.34 -10.66 1.42
C PHE A 46 6.14 -9.26 0.83
N VAL A 47 6.90 -8.95 -0.23
CA VAL A 47 6.84 -7.65 -0.94
C VAL A 47 6.03 -7.80 -2.22
N ARG A 48 5.08 -6.89 -2.45
CA ARG A 48 4.23 -6.85 -3.64
C ARG A 48 4.31 -5.49 -4.32
N PHE A 49 4.82 -5.47 -5.54
CA PHE A 49 4.59 -4.31 -6.40
C PHE A 49 3.20 -4.43 -7.01
N ILE A 50 2.43 -3.37 -6.86
CA ILE A 50 1.18 -3.06 -7.51
C ILE A 50 1.53 -1.98 -8.54
N ASP A 51 0.83 -1.97 -9.67
CA ASP A 51 1.05 -1.04 -10.79
C ASP A 51 0.72 0.43 -10.37
N SER A 52 0.01 1.20 -11.20
CA SER A 52 -0.43 2.56 -10.84
C SER A 52 -1.26 2.61 -9.55
N GLY A 53 -1.28 3.78 -8.89
CA GLY A 53 -2.13 4.04 -7.71
C GLY A 53 -3.63 3.82 -7.93
N ASN A 54 -4.08 3.76 -9.19
CA ASN A 54 -5.46 3.35 -9.53
C ASN A 54 -5.82 1.95 -9.01
N TYR A 55 -4.82 1.12 -8.73
CA TYR A 55 -4.97 -0.23 -8.21
C TYR A 55 -4.60 -0.36 -6.74
N HIS A 56 -4.40 0.74 -6.01
CA HIS A 56 -3.98 0.69 -4.60
C HIS A 56 -4.93 -0.09 -3.70
N TYR A 57 -6.22 -0.14 -4.08
CA TYR A 57 -7.20 -1.01 -3.44
C TYR A 57 -6.81 -2.49 -3.38
N MET A 58 -5.83 -2.94 -4.17
CA MET A 58 -5.30 -4.29 -4.14
C MET A 58 -4.79 -4.70 -2.74
N SER A 59 -4.33 -3.73 -1.94
CA SER A 59 -3.91 -3.91 -0.56
C SER A 59 -5.00 -4.56 0.30
N LEU A 60 -6.28 -4.31 0.02
CA LEU A 60 -7.41 -4.99 0.68
C LEU A 60 -7.36 -6.50 0.53
N PHE A 61 -7.05 -7.01 -0.67
CA PHE A 61 -7.03 -8.45 -0.92
C PHE A 61 -5.87 -9.12 -0.20
N PHE A 62 -4.72 -8.44 -0.09
CA PHE A 62 -3.56 -8.95 0.62
C PHE A 62 -3.79 -8.96 2.13
N MET A 63 -4.30 -7.87 2.69
CA MET A 63 -4.60 -7.76 4.12
C MET A 63 -5.66 -8.75 4.60
N ARG A 64 -6.68 -9.07 3.77
CA ARG A 64 -7.69 -10.08 4.08
C ARG A 64 -7.12 -11.49 4.28
N LYS A 65 -5.87 -11.75 3.88
CA LYS A 65 -5.16 -13.01 4.12
C LYS A 65 -4.46 -13.08 5.48
N ILE A 66 -4.35 -11.97 6.19
CA ILE A 66 -3.69 -11.92 7.50
C ILE A 66 -4.66 -12.46 8.56
N SER A 67 -4.30 -13.59 9.16
CA SER A 67 -5.16 -14.33 10.10
C SER A 67 -4.95 -13.94 11.57
N VAL A 68 -4.09 -12.97 11.86
CA VAL A 68 -3.77 -12.48 13.21
C VAL A 68 -4.06 -10.98 13.31
N PRO A 69 -4.43 -10.44 14.48
CA PRO A 69 -4.58 -9.00 14.67
C PRO A 69 -3.33 -8.23 14.24
N PHE A 70 -3.50 -7.16 13.46
CA PHE A 70 -2.41 -6.38 12.91
C PHE A 70 -2.78 -4.89 12.79
N SER A 71 -1.76 -4.04 12.59
CA SER A 71 -1.92 -2.63 12.25
C SER A 71 -1.45 -2.36 10.83
N LEU A 72 -1.99 -1.32 10.21
CA LEU A 72 -1.58 -0.81 8.89
C LEU A 72 -0.76 0.47 9.09
N LEU A 73 0.40 0.55 8.45
CA LEU A 73 1.08 1.80 8.13
C LEU A 73 0.79 2.13 6.65
N LEU A 74 0.06 3.21 6.41
CA LEU A 74 -0.20 3.76 5.09
C LEU A 74 0.75 4.95 4.85
N LEU A 75 1.62 4.80 3.86
CA LEU A 75 2.54 5.83 3.39
C LEU A 75 2.05 6.31 2.02
N ASP A 76 1.43 7.49 1.99
CA ASP A 76 0.64 7.94 0.85
C ASP A 76 0.50 9.47 0.89
N ASN A 77 0.37 10.13 -0.27
CA ASN A 77 -0.03 11.54 -0.34
C ASN A 77 -1.53 11.74 -0.08
N HIS A 78 -2.34 10.72 -0.37
CA HIS A 78 -3.79 10.69 -0.21
C HIS A 78 -4.19 9.83 1.01
N PRO A 79 -5.30 10.15 1.67
CA PRO A 79 -5.77 9.35 2.80
C PRO A 79 -6.48 8.05 2.37
N ASP A 80 -7.01 7.99 1.14
CA ASP A 80 -7.82 6.89 0.62
C ASP A 80 -8.99 6.48 1.53
N THR A 81 -9.62 7.48 2.16
CA THR A 81 -10.75 7.30 3.08
C THR A 81 -12.07 7.85 2.55
N LYS A 82 -12.22 8.07 1.25
CA LYS A 82 -13.49 8.55 0.69
C LYS A 82 -14.59 7.52 0.94
N PRO A 83 -15.82 7.96 1.24
CA PRO A 83 -16.95 7.06 1.34
C PRO A 83 -17.21 6.39 -0.03
N PRO A 84 -17.75 5.16 -0.04
CA PRO A 84 -18.06 4.47 -1.28
C PRO A 84 -19.11 5.25 -2.07
N VAL A 85 -18.85 5.46 -3.36
CA VAL A 85 -19.77 6.17 -4.27
C VAL A 85 -21.02 5.31 -4.56
N PHE A 86 -20.85 3.98 -4.62
CA PHE A 86 -21.93 3.01 -4.74
C PHE A 86 -21.66 1.78 -3.87
N ALA A 87 -22.72 1.16 -3.34
CA ALA A 87 -22.60 -0.08 -2.58
C ALA A 87 -22.00 -1.20 -3.47
N GLY A 88 -20.99 -1.89 -2.95
CA GLY A 88 -20.31 -3.00 -3.66
C GLY A 88 -19.20 -2.58 -4.63
N LEU A 89 -18.85 -1.28 -4.73
CA LEU A 89 -17.68 -0.84 -5.47
C LEU A 89 -16.52 -0.53 -4.52
N THR A 90 -15.44 -1.28 -4.65
CA THR A 90 -14.14 -0.95 -4.05
C THR A 90 -13.44 0.08 -4.94
N SER A 91 -12.81 1.11 -4.37
CA SER A 91 -12.08 2.13 -5.13
C SER A 91 -10.69 2.40 -4.56
N CYS A 92 -9.76 2.93 -5.37
CA CYS A 92 -8.48 3.42 -4.86
C CYS A 92 -8.71 4.52 -3.81
N GLY A 93 -9.47 5.56 -4.10
CA GLY A 93 -9.68 6.65 -3.13
C GLY A 93 -10.46 6.31 -1.84
N GLY A 94 -10.92 5.07 -1.64
CA GLY A 94 -11.73 4.67 -0.48
C GLY A 94 -11.33 3.34 0.17
N TRP A 95 -10.24 2.71 -0.28
CA TRP A 95 -9.88 1.37 0.18
C TRP A 95 -9.45 1.34 1.65
N ALA A 96 -8.82 2.40 2.18
CA ALA A 96 -8.40 2.42 3.58
C ALA A 96 -9.61 2.47 4.52
N ARG A 97 -10.68 3.19 4.13
CA ARG A 97 -11.97 3.13 4.83
C ARG A 97 -12.58 1.73 4.74
N GLU A 98 -12.69 1.15 3.55
CA GLU A 98 -13.23 -0.21 3.38
C GLU A 98 -12.41 -1.22 4.19
N ALA A 99 -11.08 -1.04 4.27
CA ALA A 99 -10.20 -1.91 5.03
C ALA A 99 -10.57 -1.88 6.50
N ARG A 100 -10.70 -0.68 7.07
CA ARG A 100 -11.06 -0.51 8.47
C ARG A 100 -12.43 -1.12 8.78
N GLU A 101 -13.39 -0.99 7.86
CA GLU A 101 -14.76 -1.46 8.05
C GLU A 101 -14.92 -2.98 7.85
N THR A 102 -14.10 -3.60 6.99
CA THR A 102 -14.37 -4.96 6.49
C THR A 102 -13.25 -5.98 6.75
N VAL A 103 -12.04 -5.56 7.10
CA VAL A 103 -10.91 -6.48 7.36
C VAL A 103 -10.93 -6.89 8.83
N PRO A 104 -11.27 -8.15 9.18
CA PRO A 104 -11.60 -8.53 10.56
C PRO A 104 -10.47 -8.36 11.57
N ASN A 105 -9.22 -8.48 11.12
CA ASN A 105 -8.03 -8.45 11.97
C ASN A 105 -7.30 -7.10 11.93
N LEU A 106 -7.78 -6.13 11.16
CA LEU A 106 -7.17 -4.81 11.10
C LEU A 106 -7.63 -4.00 12.31
N GLY A 107 -6.69 -3.70 13.21
CA GLY A 107 -6.95 -2.92 14.42
C GLY A 107 -6.86 -1.43 14.19
N ARG A 108 -5.66 -0.94 13.85
CA ARG A 108 -5.36 0.50 13.69
C ARG A 108 -4.76 0.80 12.33
N ILE A 109 -5.07 1.97 11.80
CA ILE A 109 -4.43 2.53 10.61
C ILE A 109 -3.62 3.76 11.04
N PHE A 110 -2.33 3.79 10.71
CA PHE A 110 -1.44 4.92 10.88
C PHE A 110 -1.10 5.48 9.50
N MET A 111 -1.51 6.71 9.21
CA MET A 111 -1.27 7.38 7.93
C MET A 111 -0.15 8.39 8.09
N ALA A 112 0.80 8.40 7.17
CA ALA A 112 1.85 9.42 7.12
C ALA A 112 2.19 9.76 5.67
N GLY A 113 2.61 11.02 5.46
CA GLY A 113 2.87 11.55 4.12
C GLY A 113 1.69 12.29 3.50
N VAL A 114 0.49 12.13 4.07
CA VAL A 114 -0.76 12.67 3.52
C VAL A 114 -0.78 14.21 3.56
N ASP A 115 -1.27 14.83 2.49
CA ASP A 115 -1.54 16.28 2.48
C ASP A 115 -2.56 16.63 3.58
N SER A 116 -2.19 17.56 4.46
CA SER A 116 -3.04 17.97 5.59
C SER A 116 -4.40 18.50 5.14
N LYS A 117 -4.50 19.09 3.94
CA LYS A 117 -5.78 19.56 3.38
C LYS A 117 -6.70 18.40 3.03
N LEU A 118 -6.15 17.31 2.48
CA LEU A 118 -6.94 16.12 2.16
C LEU A 118 -7.44 15.43 3.45
N ILE A 119 -6.63 15.44 4.51
CA ILE A 119 -7.07 14.98 5.84
C ILE A 119 -8.24 15.82 6.36
N GLU A 120 -8.19 17.15 6.22
CA GLU A 120 -9.29 18.04 6.62
C GLU A 120 -10.56 17.78 5.80
N GLU A 121 -10.42 17.58 4.48
CA GLU A 121 -11.53 17.30 3.57
C GLU A 121 -12.23 15.97 3.85
N GLU A 122 -11.48 14.94 4.26
CA GLU A 122 -12.01 13.59 4.51
C GLU A 122 -12.32 13.31 5.98
N SER A 123 -12.25 14.33 6.83
CA SER A 123 -12.62 14.26 8.23
C SER A 123 -14.15 14.17 8.43
N PRO A 124 -14.66 13.35 9.39
CA PRO A 124 -13.89 12.49 10.28
C PRO A 124 -13.35 11.25 9.56
N LEU A 125 -12.10 10.92 9.88
CA LEU A 125 -11.48 9.67 9.47
C LEU A 125 -12.23 8.46 10.06
N PRO A 126 -12.11 7.26 9.46
CA PRO A 126 -12.64 6.03 10.04
C PRO A 126 -12.13 5.78 11.47
N GLU A 127 -12.87 4.99 12.25
CA GLU A 127 -12.47 4.64 13.62
C GLU A 127 -11.07 4.01 13.66
N ASP A 128 -10.31 4.27 14.74
CA ASP A 128 -8.93 3.78 14.90
C ASP A 128 -7.97 4.12 13.74
N THR A 129 -8.25 5.21 13.03
CA THR A 129 -7.39 5.76 11.96
C THR A 129 -6.74 7.05 12.42
N PHE A 130 -5.41 7.13 12.31
CA PHE A 130 -4.61 8.21 12.86
C PHE A 130 -3.69 8.80 11.80
N TYR A 131 -3.82 10.09 11.55
CA TYR A 131 -2.80 10.85 10.84
C TYR A 131 -1.61 11.12 11.76
N ILE A 132 -0.42 10.76 11.29
CA ILE A 132 0.86 10.88 12.00
C ILE A 132 1.75 11.82 11.19
N PRO A 133 2.17 12.97 11.75
CA PRO A 133 3.19 13.80 11.13
C PRO A 133 4.44 12.95 10.84
N PHE A 134 5.03 13.13 9.66
CA PHE A 134 6.14 12.29 9.21
C PHE A 134 7.35 12.32 10.18
N THR A 135 7.54 13.43 10.90
CA THR A 135 8.58 13.60 11.93
C THR A 135 8.37 12.70 13.16
N ASP A 136 7.13 12.32 13.45
CA ASP A 136 6.75 11.59 14.66
C ASP A 136 6.64 10.08 14.40
N LEU A 137 6.88 9.66 13.15
CA LEU A 137 6.65 8.30 12.71
C LEU A 137 7.56 7.30 13.42
N SER A 138 8.83 7.64 13.65
CA SER A 138 9.75 6.77 14.40
C SER A 138 9.26 6.48 15.82
N GLU A 139 8.76 7.49 16.54
CA GLU A 139 8.22 7.32 17.89
C GLU A 139 6.89 6.58 17.90
N THR A 140 6.10 6.71 16.84
CA THR A 140 4.86 5.95 16.66
C THR A 140 5.17 4.48 16.41
N LEU A 141 6.10 4.16 15.51
CA LEU A 141 6.52 2.79 15.18
C LEU A 141 6.99 2.02 16.41
N LYS A 142 7.75 2.66 17.32
CA LYS A 142 8.19 2.06 18.60
C LYS A 142 7.04 1.58 19.49
N LYS A 143 5.85 2.18 19.35
CA LYS A 143 4.67 1.89 20.18
C LYS A 143 3.74 0.85 19.55
N ILE A 144 3.99 0.44 18.30
CA ILE A 144 3.17 -0.56 17.62
C ILE A 144 3.65 -1.95 18.05
N GLU A 145 2.85 -2.60 18.89
CA GLU A 145 3.13 -3.94 19.42
C GLU A 145 2.53 -5.07 18.57
N THR A 146 1.55 -4.75 17.71
CA THR A 146 0.95 -5.71 16.78
C THR A 146 1.84 -5.92 15.56
N PRO A 147 1.71 -7.06 14.86
CA PRO A 147 2.19 -7.19 13.48
C PRO A 147 1.82 -5.97 12.63
N LEU A 148 2.74 -5.57 11.74
CA LEU A 148 2.60 -4.38 10.91
C LEU A 148 2.52 -4.77 9.43
N TYR A 149 1.48 -4.32 8.75
CA TYR A 149 1.42 -4.31 7.30
C TYR A 149 1.76 -2.91 6.80
N ILE A 150 2.60 -2.80 5.78
CA ILE A 150 2.97 -1.50 5.19
C ILE A 150 2.40 -1.43 3.79
N SER A 151 1.68 -0.36 3.49
CA SER A 151 1.24 -0.03 2.13
C SER A 151 1.83 1.32 1.75
N LEU A 152 2.50 1.38 0.61
CA LEU A 152 3.22 2.56 0.14
C LEU A 152 2.75 2.94 -1.26
N ASP A 153 2.11 4.09 -1.42
CA ASP A 153 1.96 4.73 -2.73
C ASP A 153 3.11 5.69 -2.95
N LYS A 154 3.84 5.53 -4.05
CA LYS A 154 4.98 6.37 -4.39
C LYS A 154 4.61 7.83 -4.62
N ASP A 155 3.33 8.18 -4.79
CA ASP A 155 2.90 9.57 -4.95
C ASP A 155 3.20 10.46 -3.73
N LEU A 156 3.50 9.91 -2.55
CA LEU A 156 3.98 10.68 -1.41
C LEU A 156 5.33 11.38 -1.69
N MET A 157 6.11 10.85 -2.64
CA MET A 157 7.39 11.42 -3.02
C MET A 157 7.25 12.59 -3.99
N SER A 158 8.26 13.47 -4.03
CA SER A 158 8.36 14.48 -5.09
C SER A 158 8.60 13.84 -6.45
N GLU A 159 8.33 14.60 -7.51
CA GLU A 159 8.49 14.12 -8.88
C GLU A 159 9.90 13.55 -9.11
N ASP A 160 10.95 14.17 -8.56
CA ASP A 160 12.35 13.73 -8.70
C ASP A 160 12.60 12.24 -8.38
N PHE A 161 11.75 11.62 -7.56
CA PHE A 161 11.88 10.23 -7.12
C PHE A 161 10.75 9.32 -7.57
N ALA A 162 9.58 9.86 -7.91
CA ALA A 162 8.48 9.06 -8.44
C ALA A 162 7.68 9.88 -9.42
N ARG A 163 7.17 9.24 -10.48
CA ARG A 163 6.24 9.82 -11.43
C ARG A 163 4.96 9.01 -11.36
N THR A 164 3.86 9.65 -11.02
CA THR A 164 2.56 8.99 -10.88
C THR A 164 1.48 9.74 -11.69
N ASP A 165 0.30 9.15 -11.82
CA ASP A 165 -0.87 9.80 -12.45
C ASP A 165 -1.68 10.67 -11.45
N TRP A 166 -1.30 10.65 -10.16
CA TRP A 166 -1.98 11.35 -9.07
C TRP A 166 -1.17 12.56 -8.59
N SER A 167 -1.80 13.43 -7.79
CA SER A 167 -1.06 14.55 -7.20
C SER A 167 0.04 14.05 -6.28
N GLN A 168 1.21 14.66 -6.39
CA GLN A 168 2.39 14.23 -5.65
C GLN A 168 2.66 15.04 -4.39
N GLY A 169 3.30 14.39 -3.44
CA GLY A 169 3.86 14.97 -2.24
C GLY A 169 5.23 15.58 -2.48
N SER A 170 6.04 15.61 -1.41
CA SER A 170 7.31 16.33 -1.41
C SER A 170 8.47 15.57 -0.77
N TYR A 171 8.23 14.32 -0.36
CA TYR A 171 9.23 13.53 0.34
C TYR A 171 10.29 12.99 -0.63
N THR A 172 11.52 12.88 -0.14
CA THR A 172 12.61 12.26 -0.91
C THR A 172 12.62 10.75 -0.71
N LEU A 173 13.19 10.03 -1.67
CA LEU A 173 13.40 8.59 -1.55
C LEU A 173 14.16 8.20 -0.28
N ASP A 174 15.18 8.98 0.11
CA ASP A 174 15.96 8.71 1.32
C ASP A 174 15.12 8.80 2.61
N GLN A 175 14.16 9.73 2.66
CA GLN A 175 13.24 9.85 3.79
C GLN A 175 12.32 8.62 3.88
N ILE A 176 11.80 8.16 2.74
CA ILE A 176 10.94 6.98 2.66
C ILE A 176 11.72 5.71 3.05
N VAL A 177 12.93 5.53 2.51
CA VAL A 177 13.83 4.42 2.85
C VAL A 177 14.18 4.41 4.35
N SER A 178 14.42 5.57 4.94
CA SER A 178 14.70 5.70 6.38
C SER A 178 13.54 5.20 7.24
N VAL A 179 12.31 5.56 6.87
CA VAL A 179 11.08 5.10 7.54
C VAL A 179 10.90 3.59 7.38
N LEU A 180 11.04 3.06 6.16
CA LEU A 180 10.91 1.62 5.90
C LEU A 180 11.91 0.81 6.73
N LYS A 181 13.19 1.22 6.72
CA LYS A 181 14.23 0.57 7.54
C LYS A 181 13.93 0.65 9.03
N THR A 182 13.38 1.78 9.49
CA THR A 182 12.96 1.95 10.88
C THR A 182 11.83 0.97 11.23
N ALA A 183 10.81 0.87 10.39
CA ALA A 183 9.68 -0.04 10.60
C ALA A 183 10.13 -1.52 10.58
N LEU A 184 10.97 -1.90 9.61
CA LEU A 184 11.54 -3.24 9.50
C LEU A 184 12.41 -3.62 10.71
N CYS A 185 13.08 -2.65 11.33
CA CYS A 185 13.91 -2.86 12.51
C CYS A 185 13.08 -2.98 13.80
N LEU A 186 12.02 -2.18 13.93
CA LEU A 186 11.27 -2.04 15.18
C LEU A 186 10.03 -2.94 15.27
N ASN A 187 9.45 -3.33 14.14
CA ASN A 187 8.15 -3.99 14.08
C ASN A 187 8.24 -5.37 13.43
N ASN A 188 7.30 -6.25 13.79
CA ASN A 188 7.08 -7.49 13.06
C ASN A 188 6.33 -7.19 11.76
N VAL A 189 7.04 -6.87 10.69
CA VAL A 189 6.44 -6.57 9.39
C VAL A 189 5.97 -7.86 8.70
N VAL A 190 4.67 -8.00 8.49
CA VAL A 190 4.06 -9.22 7.92
C VAL A 190 3.82 -9.15 6.42
N GLY A 191 3.96 -7.98 5.83
CA GLY A 191 3.83 -7.77 4.39
C GLY A 191 4.02 -6.30 4.03
N ILE A 192 4.48 -6.09 2.81
CA ILE A 192 4.64 -4.77 2.21
C ILE A 192 4.03 -4.80 0.82
N ASP A 193 3.23 -3.79 0.48
CA ASP A 193 2.94 -3.47 -0.92
C ASP A 193 3.36 -2.05 -1.30
N ILE A 194 3.69 -1.90 -2.57
CA ILE A 194 4.20 -0.66 -3.18
C ILE A 194 3.43 -0.42 -4.47
N CYS A 195 2.79 0.73 -4.63
CA CYS A 195 2.12 1.18 -5.87
C CYS A 195 2.63 2.55 -6.33
N GLY A 196 1.98 3.11 -7.35
CA GLY A 196 2.26 4.47 -7.83
C GLY A 196 3.12 4.50 -9.10
N GLU A 197 2.94 3.55 -10.01
CA GLU A 197 3.46 3.68 -11.38
C GLU A 197 2.69 4.73 -12.20
N LYS A 198 3.38 5.37 -13.15
CA LYS A 198 2.76 6.23 -14.16
C LYS A 198 2.26 5.38 -15.33
N LYS A 199 0.96 5.43 -15.58
CA LYS A 199 0.31 4.64 -16.63
C LYS A 199 -0.17 5.49 -17.79
N GLU A 200 -0.59 6.73 -17.56
CA GLU A 200 -1.11 7.58 -18.62
C GLU A 200 0.05 8.27 -19.38
N ASN A 201 0.32 7.78 -20.60
CA ASN A 201 1.33 8.30 -21.51
C ASN A 201 2.72 8.52 -20.88
N PRO A 202 3.32 7.48 -20.24
CA PRO A 202 4.62 7.63 -19.60
C PRO A 202 5.72 7.91 -20.64
N THR A 203 6.65 8.79 -20.27
CA THR A 203 7.91 8.95 -21.02
C THR A 203 8.94 7.91 -20.56
N ASP A 204 9.98 7.68 -21.36
CA ASP A 204 11.09 6.81 -20.96
C ASP A 204 11.77 7.30 -19.66
N GLU A 205 11.81 8.62 -19.45
CA GLU A 205 12.33 9.21 -18.22
C GLU A 205 11.45 8.86 -17.02
N ASP A 206 10.12 8.95 -17.16
CA ASP A 206 9.20 8.59 -16.08
C ASP A 206 9.37 7.13 -15.64
N LEU A 207 9.44 6.22 -16.61
CA LEU A 207 9.66 4.79 -16.36
C LEU A 207 11.02 4.54 -15.69
N MET A 208 12.08 5.22 -16.15
CA MET A 208 13.42 5.08 -15.59
C MET A 208 13.50 5.58 -14.14
N ILE A 209 12.85 6.71 -13.82
CA ILE A 209 12.80 7.25 -12.45
C ILE A 209 12.10 6.25 -11.53
N ASN A 210 10.93 5.76 -11.94
CA ASN A 210 10.17 4.81 -11.14
C ASN A 210 10.90 3.48 -10.94
N GLU A 211 11.54 2.94 -11.97
CA GLU A 211 12.26 1.68 -11.87
C GLU A 211 13.47 1.81 -10.93
N LYS A 212 14.21 2.92 -11.01
CA LYS A 212 15.30 3.21 -10.08
C LYS A 212 14.80 3.29 -8.63
N THR A 213 13.64 3.88 -8.42
CA THR A 213 13.00 3.96 -7.10
C THR A 213 12.51 2.59 -6.62
N ASN A 214 11.90 1.79 -7.49
CA ASN A 214 11.49 0.41 -7.19
C ASN A 214 12.68 -0.42 -6.72
N GLN A 215 13.80 -0.37 -7.46
CA GLN A 215 15.01 -1.08 -7.09
C GLN A 215 15.55 -0.61 -5.73
N SER A 216 15.59 0.70 -5.50
CA SER A 216 16.10 1.26 -4.24
C SER A 216 15.23 0.90 -3.04
N LEU A 217 13.91 0.89 -3.20
CA LEU A 217 12.96 0.45 -2.17
C LEU A 217 13.12 -1.05 -1.90
N LEU A 218 13.23 -1.87 -2.95
CA LEU A 218 13.43 -3.31 -2.83
C LEU A 218 14.75 -3.64 -2.10
N ASP A 219 15.84 -2.99 -2.50
CA ASP A 219 17.15 -3.14 -1.86
C ASP A 219 17.10 -2.76 -0.37
N ALA A 220 16.37 -1.70 -0.03
CA ALA A 220 16.20 -1.27 1.35
C ALA A 220 15.35 -2.24 2.20
N ILE A 221 14.39 -2.95 1.58
CA ILE A 221 13.55 -3.93 2.27
C ILE A 221 14.27 -5.26 2.46
N LEU A 222 15.15 -5.63 1.53
CA LEU A 222 15.87 -6.91 1.54
C LEU A 222 17.25 -6.85 2.22
N SER A 223 17.73 -5.67 2.60
CA SER A 223 19.01 -5.46 3.30
C SER A 223 18.93 -5.78 4.79
#